data_AF-L9YY69-F1
#
_entry.id   AF-L9YY69-F1
#
_cell.length_a   1.000
_cell.length_b   1.000
_cell.length_c   1.000
_cell.angle_alpha   90.00
_cell.angle_beta   90.00
_cell.angle_gamma   90.00
#
_symmetry.space_group_name_H-M   'P 1'
#
loop_
_entity.id
_entity.type
_entity.pdbx_description
1 polymer ?
#
loop_
_entity_poly.entity_id
_entity_poly.type
_entity_poly.pdbx_seq_one_letter_code
_entity_poly.pdbx_strand_id
1 'polypeptide(L)'
;MGPGLDERSSGGSHSRWHVTRREALVALGGAALAASTGPSKTTMAADRSRDGLVRVRVYPGRVPFPARVRYGLDDLRRDWPTPLRDALAAIEEAFDQVLAYARDRSRLESVDIRVERGAPIRFPPASIPLSIDAVLPSLRCLLERFRDRIRSRNALTGRCCHVLLEWSPLNYRIGYGGTLAPHSITGEADGGDTGDAQAVVNVGATEVWDSRPVTRAMAIHEAMHTFLPDDIVDAIGDAVCDHELGTAVRTDAETLEVSPMATAYAGPDRIGGGTRFHGTGCCDRSRFYRHDGTDGIDTWTYTTELSEATCEAVTRYLERQFAIS
;
A
#
# COMPACT_ATOMS: atom_id res chain seq x y z
N MET A 1 44.68 54.40 5.43
CA MET A 1 45.45 53.65 4.43
C MET A 1 46.09 52.45 5.12
N GLY A 2 45.90 51.24 4.57
CA GLY A 2 46.48 49.98 5.06
C GLY A 2 45.42 49.03 5.66
N PRO A 3 45.39 47.73 5.29
CA PRO A 3 44.14 47.00 5.05
C PRO A 3 43.80 45.95 6.11
N GLY A 4 42.50 45.69 6.27
CA GLY A 4 41.96 44.57 7.04
C GLY A 4 41.76 43.33 6.17
N LEU A 5 42.18 42.18 6.70
CA LEU A 5 41.87 40.84 6.26
C LEU A 5 41.32 40.10 7.48
N ASP A 6 40.07 39.67 7.42
CA ASP A 6 39.46 38.57 8.20
C ASP A 6 38.25 38.11 7.37
N GLU A 7 38.40 37.02 6.62
CA GLU A 7 38.01 35.64 6.99
C GLU A 7 36.50 35.35 6.91
N ARG A 8 36.13 34.83 5.73
CA ARG A 8 35.26 33.66 5.48
C ARG A 8 33.88 33.63 6.15
N SER A 9 32.89 34.16 5.43
CA SER A 9 31.52 33.64 5.45
C SER A 9 31.40 32.42 4.54
N SER A 10 31.26 31.21 5.08
CA SER A 10 30.71 30.07 4.34
C SER A 10 29.26 29.87 4.79
N GLY A 11 28.36 30.60 4.15
CA GLY A 11 26.92 30.40 4.29
C GLY A 11 26.51 29.04 3.72
N GLY A 12 25.78 28.29 4.54
CA GLY A 12 25.19 27.00 4.16
C GLY A 12 24.22 27.16 2.98
N SER A 13 24.44 26.32 1.97
CA SER A 13 23.53 26.13 0.84
C SER A 13 22.24 25.43 1.32
N HIS A 14 21.29 26.21 1.83
CA HIS A 14 19.90 25.77 1.93
C HIS A 14 19.22 25.86 0.57
N SER A 15 19.21 24.74 -0.16
CA SER A 15 18.40 24.57 -1.36
C SER A 15 16.92 24.43 -0.98
N ARG A 16 16.23 25.56 -0.76
CA ARG A 16 14.75 25.62 -0.71
C ARG A 16 14.21 25.47 -2.13
N TRP A 17 13.68 24.30 -2.46
CA TRP A 17 12.95 24.10 -3.72
C TRP A 17 11.53 24.68 -3.59
N HIS A 18 11.34 25.89 -4.11
CA HIS A 18 10.03 26.44 -4.41
C HIS A 18 9.50 25.80 -5.70
N VAL A 19 8.49 24.93 -5.60
CA VAL A 19 7.77 24.42 -6.77
C VAL A 19 6.80 25.51 -7.24
N THR A 20 7.15 26.20 -8.33
CA THR A 20 6.28 27.19 -8.96
C THR A 20 5.33 26.53 -9.96
N ARG A 21 4.13 27.11 -10.12
CA ARG A 21 2.94 26.60 -10.82
C ARG A 21 3.05 26.40 -12.35
N ARG A 22 4.26 26.31 -12.92
CA ARG A 22 4.48 26.14 -14.36
C ARG A 22 5.47 25.02 -14.64
N GLU A 23 4.97 23.79 -14.60
CA GLU A 23 5.52 22.64 -15.35
C GLU A 23 4.52 21.47 -15.41
N ALA A 24 3.22 21.77 -15.34
CA ALA A 24 2.15 20.82 -15.62
C ALA A 24 1.72 20.98 -17.08
N LEU A 25 2.41 20.31 -18.02
CA LEU A 25 1.93 19.92 -19.36
C LEU A 25 3.06 19.33 -20.23
N VAL A 26 3.52 18.11 -19.93
CA VAL A 26 4.04 17.17 -20.96
C VAL A 26 3.71 15.74 -20.53
N ALA A 27 2.47 15.31 -20.78
CA ALA A 27 2.10 13.90 -20.78
C ALA A 27 0.88 13.68 -21.68
N LEU A 28 0.95 14.19 -22.91
CA LEU A 28 0.06 13.81 -24.01
C LEU A 28 0.94 13.41 -25.19
N GLY A 29 0.84 12.16 -25.62
CA GLY A 29 1.49 11.65 -26.82
C GLY A 29 2.63 10.68 -26.53
N GLY A 30 2.32 9.39 -26.49
CA GLY A 30 3.31 8.33 -26.38
C GLY A 30 2.69 6.96 -26.59
N ALA A 31 2.26 6.68 -27.82
CA ALA A 31 1.95 5.34 -28.27
C ALA A 31 3.22 4.47 -28.17
N ALA A 32 3.41 3.81 -27.03
CA ALA A 32 4.53 2.91 -26.81
C ALA A 32 4.18 1.51 -27.31
N LEU A 33 4.89 1.11 -28.37
CA LEU A 33 4.92 -0.19 -29.03
C LEU A 33 4.93 -1.35 -28.02
N ALA A 34 4.04 -2.29 -28.22
CA ALA A 34 3.91 -3.50 -27.40
C ALA A 34 5.00 -4.51 -27.77
N ALA A 35 6.05 -4.61 -26.97
CA ALA A 35 6.87 -5.81 -26.90
C ALA A 35 6.16 -6.84 -25.99
N SER A 36 5.67 -7.91 -26.60
CA SER A 36 4.99 -9.02 -25.94
C SER A 36 6.00 -10.13 -25.63
N THR A 37 6.74 -9.99 -24.53
CA THR A 37 7.37 -11.15 -23.88
C THR A 37 6.35 -11.67 -22.86
N GLY A 38 5.59 -12.68 -23.27
CA GLY A 38 4.62 -13.35 -22.39
C GLY A 38 5.37 -14.12 -21.30
N PRO A 39 4.96 -14.04 -20.03
CA PRO A 39 5.49 -14.95 -19.02
C PRO A 39 4.94 -16.36 -19.27
N SER A 40 5.80 -17.34 -19.01
CA SER A 40 5.55 -18.76 -19.15
C SER A 40 4.25 -19.17 -18.44
N LYS A 41 3.40 -19.96 -19.10
CA LYS A 41 2.18 -20.52 -18.54
C LYS A 41 2.56 -21.49 -17.42
N THR A 42 2.61 -21.02 -16.18
CA THR A 42 2.50 -21.91 -15.02
C THR A 42 1.01 -22.20 -14.84
N THR A 43 0.62 -23.41 -15.23
CA THR A 43 -0.72 -23.96 -15.01
C THR A 43 -0.99 -23.95 -13.51
N MET A 44 -1.82 -23.03 -13.03
CA MET A 44 -2.31 -23.07 -11.65
C MET A 44 -3.33 -24.19 -11.54
N ALA A 45 -2.87 -25.37 -11.13
CA ALA A 45 -3.76 -26.35 -10.55
C ALA A 45 -4.43 -25.70 -9.34
N ALA A 46 -5.76 -25.77 -9.27
CA ALA A 46 -6.51 -25.42 -8.08
C ALA A 46 -6.05 -26.37 -6.96
N ASP A 47 -5.09 -25.89 -6.16
CA ASP A 47 -4.56 -26.61 -5.00
C ASP A 47 -5.63 -26.56 -3.89
N ARG A 48 -6.65 -27.41 -4.06
CA ARG A 48 -7.80 -27.55 -3.15
C ARG A 48 -7.46 -28.35 -1.89
N SER A 49 -6.19 -28.62 -1.56
CA SER A 49 -5.84 -29.53 -0.46
C SER A 49 -4.69 -29.11 0.46
N ARG A 50 -4.43 -27.81 0.65
CA ARG A 50 -3.60 -27.37 1.78
C ARG A 50 -4.47 -26.62 2.78
N ASP A 51 -4.99 -27.37 3.74
CA ASP A 51 -5.51 -26.80 4.98
C ASP A 51 -4.45 -25.85 5.56
N GLY A 52 -4.86 -24.63 5.94
CA GLY A 52 -3.98 -23.63 6.53
C GLY A 52 -3.14 -22.75 5.59
N LEU A 53 -3.16 -22.92 4.26
CA LEU A 53 -2.41 -22.02 3.37
C LEU A 53 -3.22 -20.76 2.99
N VAL A 54 -2.72 -19.59 3.38
CA VAL A 54 -3.23 -18.25 2.99
C VAL A 54 -2.29 -17.63 1.97
N ARG A 55 -2.84 -17.08 0.88
CA ARG A 55 -2.04 -16.47 -0.19
C ARG A 55 -2.25 -14.97 -0.28
N VAL A 56 -1.16 -14.20 -0.36
CA VAL A 56 -1.19 -12.76 -0.65
C VAL A 56 -0.51 -12.54 -1.98
N ARG A 57 -1.28 -12.30 -3.04
CA ARG A 57 -0.72 -12.14 -4.39
C ARG A 57 -0.61 -10.68 -4.76
N VAL A 58 0.62 -10.22 -4.98
CA VAL A 58 0.95 -8.83 -5.28
C VAL A 58 1.21 -8.66 -6.77
N TYR A 59 0.49 -7.75 -7.40
CA TYR A 59 0.54 -7.51 -8.84
C TYR A 59 1.18 -6.16 -9.14
N PRO A 60 2.12 -6.08 -10.09
CA PRO A 60 2.74 -4.83 -10.47
C PRO A 60 1.85 -4.11 -11.48
N GLY A 61 1.56 -2.83 -11.20
CA GLY A 61 1.03 -1.89 -12.17
C GLY A 61 2.09 -1.45 -13.18
N ARG A 62 1.64 -0.76 -14.23
CA ARG A 62 2.54 -0.28 -15.29
C ARG A 62 3.27 0.99 -14.86
N VAL A 63 4.58 0.89 -14.63
CA VAL A 63 5.45 2.06 -14.43
C VAL A 63 5.95 2.61 -15.78
N PRO A 64 5.64 3.86 -16.16
CA PRO A 64 6.12 4.50 -17.39
C PRO A 64 7.65 4.57 -17.44
N PHE A 65 8.22 4.50 -18.65
CA PHE A 65 9.67 4.57 -18.86
C PHE A 65 10.33 5.80 -18.21
N PRO A 66 9.80 7.04 -18.36
CA PRO A 66 10.39 8.21 -17.72
C PRO A 66 10.48 8.09 -16.20
N ALA A 67 9.48 7.47 -15.57
CA ALA A 67 9.50 7.21 -14.14
C ALA A 67 10.54 6.15 -13.77
N ARG A 68 10.73 5.11 -14.60
CA ARG A 68 11.78 4.10 -14.37
C ARG A 68 13.20 4.69 -14.44
N VAL A 69 13.43 5.64 -15.35
CA VAL A 69 14.74 6.31 -15.49
C VAL A 69 15.18 6.99 -14.19
N ARG A 70 14.23 7.54 -13.41
CA ARG A 70 14.52 8.17 -12.10
C ARG A 70 15.22 7.23 -11.11
N TYR A 71 15.01 5.93 -11.24
CA TYR A 71 15.56 4.91 -10.34
C TYR A 71 16.86 4.27 -10.88
N GLY A 72 17.38 4.75 -12.01
CA GLY A 72 18.66 4.34 -12.56
C GLY A 72 18.59 3.23 -13.61
N LEU A 73 19.72 3.00 -14.29
CA LEU A 73 19.82 2.08 -15.43
C LEU A 73 19.55 0.62 -15.06
N ASP A 74 19.87 0.21 -13.84
CA ASP A 74 19.61 -1.16 -13.37
C ASP A 74 18.10 -1.43 -13.26
N ASP A 75 17.29 -0.43 -12.88
CA ASP A 75 15.84 -0.55 -12.83
C ASP A 75 15.16 -0.59 -14.20
N LEU A 76 15.82 -0.09 -15.24
CA LEU A 76 15.34 -0.23 -16.62
C LEU A 76 15.39 -1.70 -17.08
N ARG A 77 16.34 -2.47 -16.57
CA ARG A 77 16.56 -3.88 -16.94
C ARG A 77 15.76 -4.87 -16.09
N ARG A 78 15.20 -4.42 -14.97
CA ARG A 78 14.42 -5.27 -14.05
C ARG A 78 12.94 -5.30 -14.43
N ASP A 79 12.32 -6.44 -14.17
CA ASP A 79 10.88 -6.65 -14.40
C ASP A 79 10.04 -5.68 -13.55
N TRP A 80 10.40 -5.55 -12.27
CA TRP A 80 9.77 -4.62 -11.32
C TRP A 80 10.77 -3.51 -10.94
N PRO A 81 10.42 -2.22 -11.10
CA PRO A 81 11.23 -1.11 -10.60
C PRO A 81 11.36 -1.13 -9.07
N THR A 82 12.42 -0.51 -8.54
CA THR A 82 12.71 -0.43 -7.10
C THR A 82 11.48 -0.15 -6.23
N PRO A 83 10.62 0.85 -6.55
CA PRO A 83 9.43 1.09 -5.73
C PRO A 83 8.49 -0.08 -5.52
N LEU A 84 8.25 -0.86 -6.58
CA LEU A 84 7.34 -1.99 -6.49
C LEU A 84 7.98 -3.15 -5.74
N ARG A 85 9.31 -3.30 -5.84
CA ARG A 85 10.04 -4.35 -5.11
C ARG A 85 10.10 -4.03 -3.62
N ASP A 86 10.37 -2.79 -3.26
CA ASP A 86 10.43 -2.37 -1.86
C ASP A 86 9.05 -2.46 -1.20
N ALA A 87 7.98 -2.12 -1.94
CA ALA A 87 6.60 -2.32 -1.48
C ALA A 87 6.25 -3.81 -1.29
N LEU A 88 6.66 -4.68 -2.22
CA LEU A 88 6.48 -6.13 -2.07
C LEU A 88 7.23 -6.69 -0.85
N ALA A 89 8.51 -6.33 -0.72
CA ALA A 89 9.34 -6.78 0.40
C ALA A 89 8.75 -6.32 1.74
N ALA A 90 8.26 -5.08 1.82
CA ALA A 90 7.59 -4.57 3.00
C ALA A 90 6.32 -5.38 3.36
N ILE A 91 5.53 -5.80 2.36
CA ILE A 91 4.37 -6.68 2.58
C ILE A 91 4.83 -8.07 3.07
N GLU A 92 5.85 -8.66 2.45
CA GLU A 92 6.47 -9.93 2.86
C GLU A 92 6.90 -9.88 4.34
N GLU A 93 7.72 -8.89 4.70
CA GLU A 93 8.23 -8.69 6.06
C GLU A 93 7.12 -8.45 7.09
N ALA A 94 6.05 -7.75 6.72
CA ALA A 94 4.93 -7.50 7.62
C ALA A 94 4.13 -8.77 7.93
N PHE A 95 3.93 -9.68 6.96
CA PHE A 95 3.32 -10.99 7.24
C PHE A 95 4.25 -11.90 8.04
N ASP A 96 5.57 -11.80 7.87
CA ASP A 96 6.53 -12.49 8.73
C ASP A 96 6.42 -12.01 10.19
N GLN A 97 6.22 -10.71 10.43
CA GLN A 97 5.96 -10.17 11.78
C GLN A 97 4.68 -10.74 12.40
N VAL A 98 3.58 -10.85 11.64
CA VAL A 98 2.33 -11.47 12.11
C VAL A 98 2.54 -12.94 12.49
N LEU A 99 3.25 -13.70 11.64
CA LEU A 99 3.54 -15.11 11.92
C LEU A 99 4.46 -15.27 13.13
N ALA A 100 5.47 -14.42 13.29
CA ALA A 100 6.33 -14.41 14.46
C ALA A 100 5.53 -14.11 15.74
N TYR A 101 4.69 -13.08 15.70
CA TYR A 101 3.80 -12.72 16.80
C TYR A 101 2.90 -13.87 17.25
N ALA A 102 2.28 -14.57 16.29
CA ALA A 102 1.40 -15.71 16.55
C ALA A 102 2.17 -16.91 17.11
N ARG A 103 3.35 -17.23 16.55
CA ARG A 103 4.20 -18.34 17.01
C ARG A 103 4.71 -18.13 18.43
N ASP A 104 5.10 -16.91 18.79
CA ASP A 104 5.51 -16.55 20.15
C ASP A 104 4.40 -16.78 21.19
N ARG A 105 3.15 -16.89 20.73
CA ARG A 105 1.95 -17.15 21.54
C ARG A 105 1.34 -18.53 21.30
N SER A 106 2.04 -19.43 20.61
CA SER A 106 1.54 -20.77 20.25
C SER A 106 0.20 -20.76 19.50
N ARG A 107 0.02 -19.79 18.59
CA ARG A 107 -1.17 -19.64 17.74
C ARG A 107 -0.81 -19.86 16.28
N LEU A 108 -1.82 -20.21 15.47
CA LEU A 108 -1.67 -20.40 14.01
C LEU A 108 -0.58 -21.42 13.60
N GLU A 109 -0.31 -22.44 14.42
CA GLU A 109 0.77 -23.42 14.15
C GLU A 109 0.58 -24.18 12.83
N SER A 110 -0.66 -24.34 12.38
CA SER A 110 -1.03 -25.00 11.13
C SER A 110 -1.21 -24.05 9.94
N VAL A 111 -1.09 -22.73 10.14
CA VAL A 111 -1.32 -21.73 9.09
C VAL A 111 0.01 -21.24 8.51
N ASP A 112 0.10 -21.27 7.18
CA ASP A 112 1.22 -20.73 6.40
C ASP A 112 0.70 -19.53 5.58
N ILE A 113 1.44 -18.42 5.57
CA ILE A 113 1.12 -17.25 4.74
C ILE A 113 2.18 -17.13 3.67
N ARG A 114 1.77 -17.12 2.41
CA ARG A 114 2.67 -16.93 1.27
C ARG A 114 2.36 -15.66 0.51
N VAL A 115 3.34 -14.76 0.47
CA VAL A 115 3.31 -13.62 -0.43
C VAL A 115 3.88 -14.03 -1.78
N GLU A 116 3.10 -13.85 -2.84
CA GLU A 116 3.42 -14.30 -4.19
C GLU A 116 3.46 -13.13 -5.18
N ARG A 117 4.41 -13.17 -6.12
CA ARG A 117 4.43 -12.23 -7.25
C ARG A 117 3.40 -12.64 -8.30
N GLY A 118 2.40 -11.78 -8.52
CA GLY A 118 1.43 -11.89 -9.59
C GLY A 118 1.97 -11.37 -10.93
N ALA A 119 1.40 -11.89 -12.03
CA ALA A 119 1.72 -11.42 -13.37
C ALA A 119 1.16 -9.99 -13.60
N PRO A 120 1.88 -9.10 -14.32
CA PRO A 120 1.47 -7.70 -14.50
C PRO A 120 0.00 -7.54 -14.90
N ILE A 121 -0.71 -6.66 -14.19
CA ILE A 121 -2.09 -6.32 -14.51
C ILE A 121 -2.06 -5.17 -15.51
N ARG A 122 -2.77 -5.36 -16.62
CA ARG A 122 -2.97 -4.34 -17.65
C ARG A 122 -4.46 -4.20 -17.86
N PHE A 123 -4.94 -2.97 -17.74
CA PHE A 123 -6.31 -2.61 -18.09
C PHE A 123 -6.33 -2.27 -19.58
N PRO A 124 -7.09 -3.02 -20.41
CA PRO A 124 -7.26 -2.64 -21.80
C PRO A 124 -7.92 -1.24 -21.88
N PRO A 125 -7.66 -0.46 -22.94
CA PRO A 125 -8.40 0.77 -23.18
C PRO A 125 -9.89 0.50 -23.16
N ALA A 126 -10.68 1.30 -22.44
CA ALA A 126 -12.12 1.13 -22.39
C ALA A 126 -12.70 1.28 -23.81
N SER A 127 -13.52 0.32 -24.24
CA SER A 127 -14.28 0.37 -25.50
C SER A 127 -15.51 1.29 -25.43
N ILE A 128 -15.73 1.91 -24.27
CA ILE A 128 -16.87 2.76 -23.90
C ILE A 128 -16.50 4.24 -24.16
N PRO A 129 -17.46 5.16 -24.45
CA PRO A 129 -17.15 6.57 -24.68
C PRO A 129 -16.28 7.16 -23.56
N LEU A 130 -15.44 8.15 -23.92
CA LEU A 130 -14.53 8.88 -23.03
C LEU A 130 -15.28 9.45 -21.80
N SER A 131 -15.43 8.64 -20.75
CA SER A 131 -15.89 9.07 -19.44
C SER A 131 -14.71 9.53 -18.60
N ILE A 132 -14.96 10.36 -17.59
CA ILE A 132 -13.90 10.77 -16.66
C ILE A 132 -13.24 9.56 -16.00
N ASP A 133 -13.99 8.49 -15.71
CA ASP A 133 -13.45 7.25 -15.14
C ASP A 133 -12.68 6.38 -16.16
N ALA A 134 -12.79 6.66 -17.46
CA ALA A 134 -11.93 6.04 -18.47
C ALA A 134 -10.51 6.62 -18.43
N VAL A 135 -10.37 7.91 -18.09
CA VAL A 135 -9.08 8.65 -18.09
C VAL A 135 -8.49 8.78 -16.69
N LEU A 136 -9.33 9.02 -15.69
CA LEU A 136 -8.99 9.28 -14.29
C LEU A 136 -9.94 8.48 -13.38
N PRO A 137 -9.76 7.14 -13.29
CA PRO A 137 -10.67 6.27 -12.55
C PRO A 137 -10.70 6.65 -11.07
N SER A 138 -11.90 6.66 -10.48
CA SER A 138 -12.05 6.57 -9.03
C SER A 138 -11.41 5.29 -8.47
N LEU A 139 -11.04 5.31 -7.19
CA LEU A 139 -10.58 4.11 -6.46
C LEU A 139 -11.52 2.91 -6.65
N ARG A 140 -12.83 3.14 -6.48
CA ARG A 140 -13.88 2.11 -6.67
C ARG A 140 -13.83 1.51 -8.08
N CYS A 141 -13.79 2.34 -9.12
CA CYS A 141 -13.70 1.89 -10.51
C CYS A 141 -12.42 1.05 -10.76
N LEU A 142 -11.29 1.44 -10.17
CA LEU A 142 -10.05 0.70 -10.29
C LEU A 142 -10.11 -0.67 -9.59
N LEU A 143 -10.67 -0.72 -8.37
CA LEU A 143 -10.90 -1.97 -7.63
C LEU A 143 -11.85 -2.91 -8.40
N GLU A 144 -12.93 -2.39 -8.99
CA GLU A 144 -13.84 -3.19 -9.83
C GLU A 144 -13.14 -3.75 -11.07
N ARG A 145 -12.36 -2.94 -11.80
CA ARG A 145 -11.58 -3.40 -12.95
C ARG A 145 -10.52 -4.42 -12.58
N PHE A 146 -9.88 -4.25 -11.42
CA PHE A 146 -8.88 -5.18 -10.92
C PHE A 146 -9.51 -6.55 -10.62
N ARG A 147 -10.66 -6.55 -9.93
CA ARG A 147 -11.47 -7.76 -9.70
C ARG A 147 -11.80 -8.48 -11.00
N ASP A 148 -12.33 -7.77 -11.99
CA ASP A 148 -12.70 -8.36 -13.28
C ASP A 148 -11.48 -8.98 -13.97
N ARG A 149 -10.30 -8.36 -13.82
CA ARG A 149 -9.06 -8.91 -14.37
C ARG A 149 -8.61 -10.17 -13.65
N ILE A 150 -8.69 -10.22 -12.32
CA ILE A 150 -8.38 -11.42 -11.53
C ILE A 150 -9.35 -12.56 -11.90
N ARG A 151 -10.66 -12.26 -11.96
CA ARG A 151 -11.70 -13.20 -12.37
C ARG A 151 -11.43 -13.75 -13.77
N SER A 152 -11.09 -12.88 -14.74
CA SER A 152 -10.75 -13.31 -16.11
C SER A 152 -9.53 -14.25 -16.21
N ARG A 153 -8.71 -14.30 -15.16
CA ARG A 153 -7.53 -15.18 -15.06
C ARG A 153 -7.82 -16.46 -14.28
N ASN A 154 -9.06 -16.68 -13.83
CA ASN A 154 -9.45 -17.77 -12.93
C ASN A 154 -8.53 -17.86 -11.70
N ALA A 155 -8.11 -16.71 -11.17
CA ALA A 155 -7.20 -16.63 -10.03
C ALA A 155 -7.92 -16.54 -8.69
N LEU A 156 -9.27 -16.47 -8.70
CA LEU A 156 -10.08 -16.40 -7.49
C LEU A 156 -10.20 -17.78 -6.85
N THR A 157 -9.83 -17.90 -5.57
CA THR A 157 -9.77 -19.17 -4.83
C THR A 157 -10.56 -19.19 -3.52
N GLY A 158 -11.01 -18.02 -3.03
CA GLY A 158 -11.68 -17.85 -1.74
C GLY A 158 -10.73 -17.88 -0.53
N ARG A 159 -9.41 -17.92 -0.78
CA ARG A 159 -8.34 -17.97 0.24
C ARG A 159 -7.14 -17.10 -0.15
N CYS A 160 -7.35 -16.13 -1.03
CA CYS A 160 -6.31 -15.23 -1.51
C CYS A 160 -6.67 -13.77 -1.22
N CYS A 161 -5.70 -13.00 -0.75
CA CYS A 161 -5.71 -11.55 -0.85
C CYS A 161 -4.98 -11.14 -2.14
N HIS A 162 -5.53 -10.18 -2.87
CA HIS A 162 -4.92 -9.63 -4.08
C HIS A 162 -4.57 -8.15 -3.90
N VAL A 163 -3.29 -7.81 -4.06
CA VAL A 163 -2.80 -6.43 -3.92
C VAL A 163 -2.32 -5.90 -5.26
N LEU A 164 -2.86 -4.80 -5.76
CA LEU A 164 -2.36 -4.11 -6.94
C LEU A 164 -1.46 -2.93 -6.54
N LEU A 165 -0.18 -2.99 -6.91
CA LEU A 165 0.75 -1.86 -6.79
C LEU A 165 0.62 -0.94 -8.00
N GLU A 166 -0.28 0.03 -7.93
CA GLU A 166 -0.62 0.95 -9.00
C GLU A 166 0.37 2.12 -9.12
N TRP A 167 0.72 2.49 -10.35
CA TRP A 167 1.52 3.67 -10.63
C TRP A 167 0.65 4.78 -11.22
N SER A 168 0.01 5.57 -10.34
CA SER A 168 -0.88 6.66 -10.75
C SER A 168 -0.61 7.96 -9.95
N PRO A 169 0.57 8.57 -10.10
CA PRO A 169 1.00 9.75 -9.32
C PRO A 169 0.17 11.02 -9.57
N LEU A 170 -0.66 11.04 -10.61
CA LEU A 170 -1.52 12.19 -10.95
C LEU A 170 -2.99 11.91 -10.64
N ASN A 171 -3.33 10.69 -10.21
CA ASN A 171 -4.70 10.32 -9.91
C ASN A 171 -5.04 10.52 -8.44
N TYR A 172 -5.37 11.77 -8.09
CA TYR A 172 -5.85 12.13 -6.76
C TYR A 172 -7.10 11.38 -6.31
N ARG A 173 -7.91 10.85 -7.25
CA ARG A 173 -9.16 10.12 -6.94
C ARG A 173 -8.92 8.70 -6.43
N ILE A 174 -7.70 8.18 -6.59
CA ILE A 174 -7.24 6.94 -5.95
C ILE A 174 -6.61 7.26 -4.59
N GLY A 175 -6.09 8.48 -4.39
CA GLY A 175 -5.27 8.80 -3.23
C GLY A 175 -4.04 7.89 -3.17
N TYR A 176 -3.70 7.41 -1.98
CA TYR A 176 -2.65 6.41 -1.76
C TYR A 176 -3.11 4.97 -1.97
N GLY A 177 -4.39 4.76 -2.24
CA GLY A 177 -4.94 3.43 -2.32
C GLY A 177 -6.23 3.30 -1.54
N GLY A 178 -6.61 2.05 -1.36
CA GLY A 178 -7.72 1.65 -0.54
C GLY A 178 -8.04 0.19 -0.79
N THR A 179 -8.79 -0.36 0.14
CA THR A 179 -9.30 -1.71 0.05
C THR A 179 -10.78 -1.69 -0.28
N LEU A 180 -11.22 -2.76 -0.92
CA LEU A 180 -12.57 -3.22 -0.71
C LEU A 180 -12.46 -4.14 0.52
N ALA A 181 -12.99 -3.66 1.66
CA ALA A 181 -12.99 -4.34 2.95
C ALA A 181 -13.31 -5.84 2.80
N PRO A 182 -12.78 -6.71 3.69
CA PRO A 182 -13.09 -8.14 3.64
C PRO A 182 -14.62 -8.26 3.57
N HIS A 183 -15.13 -9.00 2.59
CA HIS A 183 -16.56 -9.20 2.31
C HIS A 183 -17.27 -8.24 1.34
N SER A 184 -16.61 -7.27 0.69
CA SER A 184 -17.23 -6.58 -0.45
C SER A 184 -17.00 -7.31 -1.79
N ILE A 185 -17.70 -8.44 -1.93
CA ILE A 185 -18.13 -9.06 -3.19
C ILE A 185 -17.00 -9.73 -4.01
N THR A 186 -16.70 -10.97 -3.65
CA THR A 186 -15.92 -11.89 -4.50
C THR A 186 -16.45 -13.33 -4.48
N GLY A 187 -17.76 -13.55 -4.44
CA GLY A 187 -18.41 -14.81 -4.82
C GLY A 187 -19.64 -14.51 -5.67
N GLU A 188 -19.98 -15.36 -6.64
CA GLU A 188 -21.30 -15.25 -7.28
C GLU A 188 -22.42 -15.43 -6.26
N ALA A 189 -23.57 -14.81 -6.54
CA ALA A 189 -24.70 -14.57 -5.65
C ALA A 189 -25.55 -15.81 -5.30
N ASP A 190 -25.04 -17.02 -5.48
CA ASP A 190 -25.78 -18.25 -5.14
C ASP A 190 -25.04 -19.05 -4.07
N GLY A 191 -25.23 -18.63 -2.82
CA GLY A 191 -25.13 -19.48 -1.64
C GLY A 191 -23.72 -19.75 -1.10
N GLY A 192 -23.22 -18.85 -0.25
CA GLY A 192 -22.09 -19.12 0.64
C GLY A 192 -20.89 -18.21 0.39
N ASP A 193 -20.78 -17.21 1.25
CA ASP A 193 -19.86 -16.08 1.22
C ASP A 193 -18.39 -16.49 1.45
N THR A 194 -17.55 -16.63 0.42
CA THR A 194 -16.08 -16.72 0.59
C THR A 194 -15.32 -16.10 -0.60
N GLY A 195 -15.42 -14.79 -0.76
CA GLY A 195 -14.67 -14.09 -1.79
C GLY A 195 -13.24 -13.70 -1.40
N ASP A 196 -12.33 -13.70 -2.37
CA ASP A 196 -10.96 -13.16 -2.20
C ASP A 196 -10.96 -11.66 -1.93
N ALA A 197 -10.19 -11.20 -0.94
CA ALA A 197 -10.06 -9.79 -0.62
C ALA A 197 -9.14 -9.06 -1.63
N GLN A 198 -9.32 -7.75 -1.77
CA GLN A 198 -8.48 -6.96 -2.68
C GLN A 198 -8.12 -5.56 -2.18
N ALA A 199 -6.90 -5.17 -2.48
CA ALA A 199 -6.33 -3.88 -2.15
C ALA A 199 -5.68 -3.24 -3.39
N VAL A 200 -5.71 -1.91 -3.45
CA VAL A 200 -4.92 -1.11 -4.38
C VAL A 200 -4.01 -0.20 -3.57
N VAL A 201 -2.73 -0.17 -3.92
CA VAL A 201 -1.73 0.75 -3.36
C VAL A 201 -1.23 1.64 -4.49
N ASN A 202 -1.46 2.95 -4.41
CA ASN A 202 -0.95 3.89 -5.40
C ASN A 202 0.50 4.29 -5.08
N VAL A 203 1.42 3.36 -5.37
CA VAL A 203 2.87 3.55 -5.22
C VAL A 203 3.36 4.78 -5.99
N GLY A 204 2.75 5.10 -7.13
CA GLY A 204 3.10 6.32 -7.86
C GLY A 204 2.86 7.58 -7.03
N ALA A 205 1.70 7.69 -6.37
CA ALA A 205 1.36 8.85 -5.55
C ALA A 205 2.26 8.98 -4.33
N THR A 206 2.50 7.89 -3.59
CA THR A 206 3.39 7.93 -2.41
C THR A 206 4.83 8.31 -2.81
N GLU A 207 5.33 7.83 -3.94
CA GLU A 207 6.67 8.16 -4.45
C GLU A 207 6.84 9.60 -4.93
N VAL A 208 5.77 10.21 -5.41
CA VAL A 208 5.83 11.56 -6.01
C VAL A 208 5.39 12.63 -5.03
N TRP A 209 4.44 12.33 -4.14
CA TRP A 209 3.90 13.30 -3.19
C TRP A 209 4.58 13.21 -1.82
N ASP A 210 5.27 12.12 -1.54
CA ASP A 210 5.90 11.86 -0.25
C ASP A 210 7.25 11.16 -0.45
N SER A 211 7.43 9.95 0.09
CA SER A 211 8.72 9.30 0.20
C SER A 211 8.64 7.77 0.17
N ARG A 212 9.79 7.13 -0.09
CA ARG A 212 9.92 5.66 -0.09
C ARG A 212 9.47 5.01 1.22
N PRO A 213 9.76 5.56 2.42
CA PRO A 213 9.20 5.05 3.67
C PRO A 213 7.66 5.01 3.67
N VAL A 214 7.00 6.07 3.21
CA VAL A 214 5.53 6.10 3.07
C VAL A 214 5.03 5.08 2.05
N THR A 215 5.73 4.90 0.93
CA THR A 215 5.41 3.84 -0.03
C THR A 215 5.40 2.45 0.62
N ARG A 216 6.37 2.14 1.48
CA ARG A 216 6.43 0.86 2.21
C ARG A 216 5.32 0.75 3.25
N ALA A 217 5.13 1.80 4.05
CA ALA A 217 4.07 1.86 5.06
C ALA A 217 2.67 1.70 4.44
N MET A 218 2.37 2.42 3.35
CA MET A 218 1.08 2.31 2.66
C MET A 218 0.88 0.95 1.97
N ALA A 219 1.95 0.32 1.48
CA ALA A 219 1.85 -1.03 0.94
C ALA A 219 1.43 -2.05 2.00
N ILE A 220 2.00 -1.94 3.21
CA ILE A 220 1.61 -2.74 4.37
C ILE A 220 0.18 -2.38 4.80
N HIS A 221 -0.12 -1.09 4.95
CA HIS A 221 -1.43 -0.58 5.39
C HIS A 221 -2.59 -1.16 4.57
N GLU A 222 -2.55 -1.00 3.25
CA GLU A 222 -3.63 -1.49 2.38
C GLU A 222 -3.65 -3.03 2.31
N ALA A 223 -2.51 -3.70 2.45
CA ALA A 223 -2.49 -5.16 2.54
C ALA A 223 -3.16 -5.64 3.84
N MET A 224 -2.86 -5.01 4.98
CA MET A 224 -3.39 -5.41 6.29
C MET A 224 -4.89 -5.17 6.40
N HIS A 225 -5.43 -4.10 5.82
CA HIS A 225 -6.87 -3.86 5.73
C HIS A 225 -7.68 -5.04 5.17
N THR A 226 -7.08 -5.88 4.34
CA THR A 226 -7.76 -7.08 3.81
C THR A 226 -7.95 -8.20 4.85
N PHE A 227 -7.36 -8.04 6.04
CA PHE A 227 -7.39 -8.98 7.17
C PHE A 227 -7.96 -8.33 8.45
N LEU A 228 -8.55 -7.13 8.36
CA LEU A 228 -9.04 -6.36 9.50
C LEU A 228 -10.55 -6.05 9.37
N PRO A 229 -11.44 -7.05 9.52
CA PRO A 229 -12.87 -6.80 9.53
C PRO A 229 -13.28 -6.06 10.81
N ASP A 230 -14.25 -5.16 10.66
CA ASP A 230 -14.75 -4.25 11.71
C ASP A 230 -15.01 -4.96 13.05
N ASP A 231 -15.64 -6.15 13.02
CA ASP A 231 -16.00 -6.87 14.24
C ASP A 231 -14.80 -7.42 15.02
N ILE A 232 -13.69 -7.71 14.35
CA ILE A 232 -12.43 -8.08 15.00
C ILE A 232 -11.75 -6.82 15.54
N VAL A 233 -11.74 -5.74 14.77
CA VAL A 233 -11.16 -4.45 15.17
C VAL A 233 -11.84 -3.95 16.45
N ASP A 234 -13.17 -3.94 16.49
CA ASP A 234 -13.97 -3.54 17.64
C ASP A 234 -13.71 -4.41 18.88
N ALA A 235 -13.21 -5.63 18.69
CA ALA A 235 -12.83 -6.55 19.77
C ALA A 235 -11.39 -6.36 20.27
N ILE A 236 -10.61 -5.43 19.69
CA ILE A 236 -9.25 -5.08 20.13
C ILE A 236 -9.29 -3.80 20.97
N GLY A 237 -9.33 -3.97 22.29
CA GLY A 237 -9.33 -2.86 23.23
C GLY A 237 -10.54 -1.96 23.03
N ASP A 238 -10.31 -0.65 22.97
CA ASP A 238 -11.35 0.35 22.70
C ASP A 238 -11.27 0.88 21.26
N ALA A 239 -10.72 0.13 20.30
CA ALA A 239 -10.61 0.58 18.92
C ALA A 239 -11.99 0.73 18.28
N VAL A 240 -12.22 1.84 17.57
CA VAL A 240 -13.45 2.08 16.77
C VAL A 240 -13.17 2.16 15.27
N CYS A 241 -11.90 1.99 14.88
CA CYS A 241 -11.41 2.04 13.51
C CYS A 241 -10.09 1.26 13.44
N ASP A 242 -9.87 0.55 12.33
CA ASP A 242 -8.65 -0.22 12.06
C ASP A 242 -7.35 0.62 12.11
N HIS A 243 -7.41 1.91 11.77
CA HIS A 243 -6.27 2.83 11.92
C HIS A 243 -5.87 3.04 13.39
N GLU A 244 -6.80 2.87 14.33
CA GLU A 244 -6.53 2.95 15.77
C GLU A 244 -5.61 1.82 16.24
N LEU A 245 -5.47 0.74 15.48
CA LEU A 245 -4.51 -0.32 15.79
C LEU A 245 -3.07 0.14 15.63
N GLY A 246 -2.79 1.20 14.89
CA GLY A 246 -1.43 1.71 14.70
C GLY A 246 -0.81 2.35 15.95
N THR A 247 0.43 2.80 15.79
CA THR A 247 1.18 3.61 16.76
C THR A 247 1.76 4.87 16.13
N ALA A 248 1.82 5.94 16.93
CA ALA A 248 2.58 7.15 16.64
C ALA A 248 3.37 7.54 17.91
N VAL A 249 4.66 7.24 17.92
CA VAL A 249 5.50 7.28 19.13
C VAL A 249 6.69 8.19 18.96
N ARG A 250 7.13 8.85 20.03
CA ARG A 250 8.27 9.74 19.98
C ARG A 250 9.56 8.93 19.94
N THR A 251 10.43 9.24 18.98
CA THR A 251 11.81 8.74 18.96
C THR A 251 12.77 9.72 19.62
N ASP A 252 12.42 11.00 19.60
CA ASP A 252 13.12 12.08 20.30
C ASP A 252 12.13 13.23 20.62
N ALA A 253 12.66 14.39 20.99
CA ALA A 253 11.85 15.53 21.41
C ALA A 253 10.96 16.09 20.29
N GLU A 254 11.41 16.02 19.04
CA GLU A 254 10.81 16.72 17.88
C GLU A 254 10.32 15.74 16.80
N THR A 255 10.66 14.45 16.91
CA THR A 255 10.35 13.41 15.92
C THR A 255 9.32 12.40 16.42
N LEU A 256 8.31 12.14 15.59
CA LEU A 256 7.30 11.11 15.78
C LEU A 256 7.46 10.01 14.72
N GLU A 257 7.69 8.77 15.15
CA GLU A 257 7.68 7.59 14.30
C GLU A 257 6.26 7.03 14.19
N VAL A 258 5.82 6.83 12.95
CA VAL A 258 4.46 6.42 12.60
C VAL A 258 4.48 5.03 11.97
N SER A 259 3.72 4.10 12.54
CA SER A 259 3.54 2.74 12.01
C SER A 259 2.63 2.70 10.77
N PRO A 260 2.58 1.58 10.02
CA PRO A 260 1.73 1.45 8.84
C PRO A 260 0.25 1.77 9.08
N MET A 261 -0.39 1.21 10.11
CA MET A 261 -1.82 1.44 10.37
C MET A 261 -2.12 2.87 10.85
N ALA A 262 -1.13 3.56 11.44
CA ALA A 262 -1.23 4.97 11.83
C ALA A 262 -0.81 5.94 10.71
N THR A 263 -0.35 5.44 9.56
CA THR A 263 -0.01 6.24 8.39
C THR A 263 -1.31 6.67 7.71
N ALA A 264 -1.85 7.82 8.12
CA ALA A 264 -3.15 8.28 7.64
C ALA A 264 -3.11 8.88 6.23
N TYR A 265 -4.23 8.78 5.54
CA TYR A 265 -4.41 9.07 4.11
C TYR A 265 -3.98 10.47 3.62
N ALA A 266 -3.46 10.50 2.39
CA ALA A 266 -3.47 11.71 1.58
C ALA A 266 -4.91 12.04 1.16
N GLY A 267 -5.39 13.24 1.53
CA GLY A 267 -6.71 13.70 1.12
C GLY A 267 -6.85 13.78 -0.41
N PRO A 268 -7.92 13.22 -1.01
CA PRO A 268 -8.13 13.13 -2.45
C PRO A 268 -8.47 14.47 -3.12
N ASP A 269 -8.28 15.61 -2.45
CA ASP A 269 -8.82 16.88 -2.95
C ASP A 269 -7.92 17.58 -3.97
N ARG A 270 -6.63 17.18 -4.07
CA ARG A 270 -5.67 17.76 -5.03
C ARG A 270 -4.45 16.87 -5.28
N ILE A 271 -3.89 16.97 -6.49
CA ILE A 271 -2.60 16.38 -6.86
C ILE A 271 -1.48 16.96 -5.99
N GLY A 272 -0.55 16.11 -5.54
CA GLY A 272 0.58 16.56 -4.71
C GLY A 272 0.19 16.89 -3.27
N GLY A 273 -0.99 16.44 -2.83
CA GLY A 273 -1.52 16.75 -1.51
C GLY A 273 -0.75 16.16 -0.34
N GLY A 274 0.11 15.16 -0.60
CA GLY A 274 0.92 14.46 0.39
C GLY A 274 0.11 13.81 1.51
N THR A 275 0.80 13.15 2.43
CA THR A 275 0.24 12.74 3.72
C THR A 275 -0.13 14.01 4.48
N ARG A 276 -1.34 14.08 5.07
CA ARG A 276 -1.81 15.30 5.79
C ARG A 276 -2.02 15.10 7.29
N PHE A 277 -2.07 13.85 7.72
CA PHE A 277 -2.51 13.44 9.04
C PHE A 277 -1.46 12.52 9.68
N HIS A 278 -0.19 12.93 9.59
CA HIS A 278 0.95 12.16 10.07
C HIS A 278 0.80 11.82 11.56
N GLY A 279 0.60 10.53 11.86
CA GLY A 279 0.41 10.12 13.24
C GLY A 279 -0.84 10.73 13.88
N THR A 280 -1.88 11.03 13.09
CA THR A 280 -3.21 11.40 13.61
C THR A 280 -4.28 10.51 12.97
N GLY A 281 -5.08 9.84 13.80
CA GLY A 281 -6.10 8.87 13.37
C GLY A 281 -7.25 9.45 12.52
N CYS A 282 -8.11 8.55 12.00
CA CYS A 282 -9.22 8.87 11.10
C CYS A 282 -10.39 9.57 11.81
N CYS A 283 -10.95 8.94 12.84
CA CYS A 283 -12.14 9.44 13.56
C CYS A 283 -11.74 10.29 14.79
N ASP A 284 -10.93 9.72 15.67
CA ASP A 284 -10.25 10.45 16.74
C ASP A 284 -8.75 10.43 16.47
N ARG A 285 -8.17 11.62 16.46
CA ARG A 285 -6.79 11.82 16.02
C ARG A 285 -5.76 11.25 16.99
N SER A 286 -6.14 10.95 18.24
CA SER A 286 -5.20 10.47 19.28
C SER A 286 -5.43 9.05 19.77
N ARG A 287 -6.40 8.31 19.22
CA ARG A 287 -6.82 6.98 19.72
C ARG A 287 -6.00 5.79 19.23
N PHE A 288 -4.78 6.01 18.76
CA PHE A 288 -3.92 4.89 18.41
C PHE A 288 -3.62 4.00 19.62
N TYR A 289 -3.33 2.73 19.34
CA TYR A 289 -2.86 1.74 20.32
C TYR A 289 -1.74 2.30 21.20
N ARG A 290 -0.88 3.14 20.59
CA ARG A 290 0.00 4.04 21.32
C ARG A 290 0.14 5.38 20.59
N HIS A 291 -0.05 6.48 21.32
CA HIS A 291 0.10 7.84 20.82
C HIS A 291 0.81 8.74 21.84
N ASP A 292 2.02 9.20 21.52
CA ASP A 292 2.85 10.01 22.44
C ASP A 292 2.59 11.54 22.32
N GLY A 293 1.52 11.94 21.64
CA GLY A 293 1.14 13.34 21.43
C GLY A 293 1.91 14.02 20.31
N THR A 294 1.29 14.98 19.62
CA THR A 294 1.93 15.74 18.51
C THR A 294 2.52 17.08 18.95
N ASP A 295 2.38 17.47 20.22
CA ASP A 295 2.84 18.77 20.71
C ASP A 295 4.36 18.90 20.59
N GLY A 296 4.83 19.94 19.90
CA GLY A 296 6.27 20.16 19.67
C GLY A 296 6.92 19.20 18.67
N ILE A 297 6.14 18.39 17.94
CA ILE A 297 6.64 17.56 16.84
C ILE A 297 6.75 18.41 15.57
N ASP A 298 7.92 18.35 14.92
CA ASP A 298 8.18 18.99 13.63
C ASP A 298 8.58 17.99 12.53
N THR A 299 8.92 16.75 12.93
CA THR A 299 9.45 15.72 12.05
C THR A 299 8.66 14.43 12.22
N TRP A 300 8.36 13.78 11.09
CA TRP A 300 7.70 12.48 11.06
C TRP A 300 8.56 11.47 10.32
N THR A 301 8.75 10.32 10.94
CA THR A 301 9.40 9.15 10.33
C THR A 301 8.38 8.03 10.20
N TYR A 302 8.65 7.07 9.31
CA TYR A 302 7.75 5.96 9.05
C TYR A 302 8.50 4.64 9.16
N THR A 303 7.91 3.74 9.94
CA THR A 303 8.41 2.39 10.14
C THR A 303 7.59 1.38 9.36
N THR A 304 8.17 0.20 9.13
CA THR A 304 7.49 -0.99 8.62
C THR A 304 7.09 -1.95 9.74
N GLU A 305 7.42 -1.61 10.99
CA GLU A 305 7.03 -2.37 12.18
C GLU A 305 5.52 -2.26 12.41
N LEU A 306 4.87 -3.40 12.56
CA LEU A 306 3.48 -3.51 12.97
C LEU A 306 3.38 -3.33 14.49
N SER A 307 2.29 -2.69 14.93
CA SER A 307 1.96 -2.66 16.34
C SER A 307 1.49 -4.04 16.83
N GLU A 308 1.57 -4.26 18.14
CA GLU A 308 1.03 -5.47 18.76
C GLU A 308 -0.46 -5.65 18.46
N ALA A 309 -1.24 -4.56 18.50
CA ALA A 309 -2.68 -4.58 18.20
C ALA A 309 -2.97 -4.95 16.74
N THR A 310 -2.14 -4.50 15.78
CA THR A 310 -2.29 -4.88 14.38
C THR A 310 -2.01 -6.37 14.21
N CYS A 311 -0.92 -6.88 14.79
CA CYS A 311 -0.61 -8.30 14.74
C CYS A 311 -1.69 -9.17 15.41
N GLU A 312 -2.23 -8.74 16.55
CA GLU A 312 -3.31 -9.43 17.26
C GLU A 312 -4.59 -9.51 16.41
N ALA A 313 -5.01 -8.39 15.81
CA ALA A 313 -6.22 -8.33 14.99
C ALA A 313 -6.10 -9.26 13.76
N VAL A 314 -4.99 -9.18 13.03
CA VAL A 314 -4.75 -10.06 11.88
C VAL A 314 -4.69 -11.53 12.32
N THR A 315 -4.06 -11.82 13.46
CA THR A 315 -3.99 -13.19 14.01
C THR A 315 -5.39 -13.75 14.30
N ARG A 316 -6.25 -12.98 14.98
CA ARG A 316 -7.65 -13.39 15.25
C ARG A 316 -8.43 -13.64 13.97
N TYR A 317 -8.23 -12.81 12.94
CA TYR A 317 -8.89 -13.00 11.66
C TYR A 317 -8.46 -14.32 11.01
N LEU A 318 -7.16 -14.59 11.00
CA LEU A 318 -6.61 -15.82 10.44
C LEU A 318 -7.11 -17.06 11.19
N GLU A 319 -7.23 -16.99 12.52
CA GLU A 319 -7.81 -18.07 13.32
C GLU A 319 -9.26 -18.33 12.93
N ARG A 320 -10.07 -17.27 12.88
CA ARG A 320 -11.50 -17.39 12.56
C ARG A 320 -11.74 -17.98 11.18
N GLN A 321 -10.90 -17.63 10.20
CA GLN A 321 -11.12 -18.00 8.79
C GLN A 321 -10.39 -19.27 8.37
N PHE A 322 -9.27 -19.60 9.01
CA PHE A 322 -8.36 -20.65 8.51
C PHE A 322 -7.85 -21.63 9.57
N ALA A 323 -8.01 -21.35 10.88
CA ALA A 323 -7.70 -22.35 11.90
C ALA A 323 -8.89 -23.32 12.03
N ILE A 324 -8.64 -24.58 11.67
CA ILE A 324 -9.59 -25.67 11.87
C ILE A 324 -9.63 -25.96 13.39
N SER A 325 -10.84 -25.92 13.96
CA SER A 325 -11.11 -26.33 15.34
C SER A 325 -10.97 -27.84 15.52
#